data_AF-A0A1F5PLP2-F1
#
_entry.id   AF-A0A1F5PLP2-F1
#
_cell.length_a   1.000
_cell.length_b   1.000
_cell.length_c   1.000
_cell.angle_alpha   90.00
_cell.angle_beta   90.00
_cell.angle_gamma   90.00
#
_symmetry.space_group_name_H-M   'P 1'
#
loop_
_entity.id
_entity.type
_entity.pdbx_description
1 polymer ?
#
loop_
_entity_poly.entity_id
_entity_poly.type
_entity_poly.pdbx_seq_one_letter_code
_entity_poly.pdbx_strand_id
1 'polypeptide(L)'
;MIFEWAVRKKLFRNINHAIWFLMSVWLLLLTLAYYFYPDRRLIILLPLGIHLVALVQSSHATYIKKQPTETLSKDCIWFNAVMVGLYLILFFFLKYG
;
A
#
# COMPACT_ATOMS: atom_id res chain seq x y z
N MET A 1 -7.09 9.88 -9.29
CA MET A 1 -6.99 8.68 -8.42
C MET A 1 -8.34 8.39 -7.74
N ILE A 2 -8.67 7.12 -7.49
CA ILE A 2 -9.98 6.71 -6.93
C ILE A 2 -10.28 7.36 -5.56
N PHE A 3 -9.24 7.60 -4.76
CA PHE A 3 -9.36 8.31 -3.48
C PHE A 3 -9.85 9.76 -3.64
N GLU A 4 -9.41 10.48 -4.68
CA GLU A 4 -9.86 11.85 -4.93
C GLU A 4 -11.30 11.90 -5.41
N TRP A 5 -11.72 10.89 -6.17
CA TRP A 5 -13.11 10.74 -6.55
C TRP A 5 -13.99 10.47 -5.31
N ALA A 6 -13.54 9.58 -4.41
CA ALA A 6 -14.26 9.22 -3.20
C ALA A 6 -14.37 10.39 -2.21
N VAL A 7 -13.31 11.20 -2.09
CA VAL A 7 -13.33 12.45 -1.31
C VAL A 7 -14.28 13.48 -1.94
N ARG A 8 -14.25 13.65 -3.27
CA ARG A 8 -15.20 14.55 -3.98
C ARG A 8 -16.66 14.14 -3.80
N LYS A 9 -16.94 12.84 -3.68
CA LYS A 9 -18.27 12.29 -3.40
C LYS A 9 -18.66 12.35 -1.91
N LYS A 10 -17.85 12.98 -1.05
CA LYS A 10 -18.04 13.05 0.41
C LYS A 10 -18.14 11.68 1.10
N LEU A 11 -17.63 10.61 0.46
CA LEU A 11 -17.51 9.29 1.09
C LEU A 11 -16.42 9.30 2.18
N PHE A 12 -15.38 10.13 1.99
CA PHE A 12 -14.31 10.32 2.95
C PHE A 12 -13.99 11.80 3.14
N ARG A 13 -13.69 12.19 4.39
CA ARG A 13 -13.30 13.55 4.79
C ARG A 13 -12.06 14.08 4.07
N ASN A 14 -11.06 13.22 3.82
CA ASN A 14 -9.84 13.56 3.08
C ASN A 14 -9.17 12.27 2.56
N ILE A 15 -8.10 12.42 1.78
CA ILE A 15 -7.37 11.30 1.16
C ILE A 15 -6.78 10.38 2.23
N ASN A 16 -6.22 10.93 3.31
CA ASN A 16 -5.65 10.14 4.41
C ASN A 16 -6.72 9.25 5.06
N HIS A 17 -7.92 9.77 5.29
CA HIS A 17 -9.03 9.00 5.84
C HIS A 17 -9.42 7.83 4.93
N ALA A 18 -9.44 8.04 3.61
CA ALA A 18 -9.73 6.98 2.65
C ALA A 18 -8.64 5.89 2.64
N ILE A 19 -7.36 6.28 2.75
CA ILE A 19 -6.23 5.34 2.83
C ILE A 19 -6.29 4.53 4.12
N TRP A 20 -6.51 5.17 5.26
CA TRP A 20 -6.62 4.48 6.56
C TRP A 20 -7.78 3.48 6.58
N PHE A 21 -8.93 3.86 6.01
CA PHE A 21 -10.05 2.95 5.84
C PHE A 21 -9.69 1.76 4.94
N LEU A 22 -9.00 1.99 3.82
CA LEU A 22 -8.60 0.88 2.94
C LEU A 22 -7.58 -0.05 3.63
N MET A 23 -6.65 0.50 4.41
CA MET A 23 -5.69 -0.27 5.20
C MET A 23 -6.36 -1.11 6.29
N SER A 24 -7.40 -0.59 6.96
CA SER A 24 -8.14 -1.37 7.96
C SER A 24 -8.95 -2.51 7.32
N VAL A 25 -9.58 -2.26 6.17
CA VAL A 25 -10.25 -3.30 5.38
C VAL A 25 -9.24 -4.36 4.91
N TRP A 26 -8.07 -3.93 4.42
CA TRP A 26 -7.00 -4.83 3.99
C TRP A 26 -6.50 -5.73 5.13
N LEU A 27 -6.25 -5.14 6.31
CA LEU A 27 -5.88 -5.88 7.52
C LEU A 27 -6.93 -6.92 7.88
N LEU A 28 -8.21 -6.53 7.92
CA LEU A 28 -9.31 -7.46 8.22
C LEU A 28 -9.34 -8.63 7.23
N LEU A 29 -9.21 -8.35 5.93
CA LEU A 29 -9.20 -9.39 4.90
C LEU A 29 -8.00 -10.34 5.06
N LEU A 30 -6.82 -9.82 5.39
CA LEU A 30 -5.65 -10.66 5.66
C LEU A 30 -5.82 -11.51 6.92
N THR A 31 -6.38 -10.97 7.99
CA THR A 31 -6.68 -11.73 9.22
C THR A 31 -7.68 -12.84 8.94
N LEU A 32 -8.76 -12.56 8.20
CA LEU A 32 -9.74 -13.57 7.80
C LEU A 32 -9.09 -14.63 6.90
N ALA A 33 -8.31 -14.22 5.89
CA ALA A 33 -7.61 -15.15 5.02
C ALA A 33 -6.66 -16.06 5.80
N TYR A 34 -5.91 -15.52 6.77
CA TYR A 34 -5.01 -16.31 7.61
C TYR A 34 -5.76 -17.27 8.54
N TYR A 35 -6.92 -16.86 9.05
CA TYR A 35 -7.76 -17.74 9.88
C TYR A 35 -8.25 -18.97 9.11
N PHE A 36 -8.71 -18.79 7.86
CA PHE A 36 -9.18 -19.91 7.04
C PHE A 36 -8.05 -20.70 6.35
N TYR A 37 -6.93 -20.03 6.07
CA TYR A 37 -5.78 -20.62 5.40
C TYR A 37 -4.49 -20.08 6.02
N PRO A 38 -3.98 -20.72 7.09
CA PRO A 38 -2.83 -20.22 7.86
C PRO A 38 -1.52 -20.43 7.09
N ASP A 39 -1.31 -19.57 6.10
CA ASP A 39 -0.14 -19.57 5.24
C ASP A 39 0.78 -18.40 5.61
N ARG A 40 2.04 -18.73 5.88
CA ARG A 40 3.13 -17.77 6.17
C ARG A 40 3.27 -16.67 5.11
N ARG A 41 2.87 -16.94 3.87
CA ARG A 41 2.88 -15.96 2.76
C ARG A 41 1.90 -14.81 2.98
N LEU A 42 0.78 -15.04 3.67
CA LEU A 42 -0.22 -13.99 3.93
C LEU A 42 0.32 -12.89 4.84
N ILE A 43 1.26 -13.24 5.74
CA ILE A 43 1.92 -12.28 6.63
C ILE A 43 2.73 -11.25 5.82
N ILE A 44 3.30 -11.67 4.68
CA ILE A 44 4.11 -10.80 3.81
C ILE A 44 3.22 -9.85 2.97
N LEU A 45 1.97 -10.21 2.71
CA LEU A 45 1.05 -9.36 1.95
C LEU A 45 0.72 -8.05 2.68
N LEU A 46 0.82 -8.01 4.01
CA LEU A 46 0.59 -6.79 4.78
C LEU A 46 1.63 -5.70 4.49
N PRO A 47 2.93 -5.90 4.77
CA PRO A 47 3.94 -4.89 4.48
C PRO A 47 4.06 -4.62 2.97
N LEU A 48 3.86 -5.65 2.12
CA LEU A 48 3.82 -5.46 0.67
C LEU A 48 2.72 -4.48 0.24
N GLY A 49 1.52 -4.63 0.78
CA GLY A 49 0.39 -3.73 0.50
C GLY A 49 0.67 -2.29 0.95
N ILE A 50 1.26 -2.10 2.13
CA ILE A 50 1.62 -0.78 2.66
C ILE A 50 2.60 -0.06 1.73
N HIS A 51 3.72 -0.72 1.38
CA HIS A 51 4.72 -0.11 0.51
C HIS A 51 4.22 0.10 -0.91
N LEU A 52 3.36 -0.78 -1.42
CA LEU A 52 2.75 -0.60 -2.74
C LEU A 52 1.83 0.63 -2.77
N VAL A 53 0.99 0.82 -1.74
CA VAL A 53 0.12 2.00 -1.65
C VAL A 53 0.96 3.28 -1.53
N ALA A 54 1.99 3.27 -0.69
CA ALA A 54 2.92 4.40 -0.55
C ALA A 54 3.66 4.71 -1.87
N LEU A 55 4.11 3.68 -2.59
CA LEU A 55 4.75 3.80 -3.90
C LEU A 55 3.82 4.44 -4.93
N VAL A 56 2.58 3.96 -5.05
CA VAL A 56 1.59 4.50 -5.99
C VAL A 56 1.24 5.94 -5.64
N GLN A 57 1.01 6.23 -4.36
CA GLN A 57 0.65 7.57 -3.91
C GLN A 57 1.79 8.59 -4.13
N SER A 58 3.02 8.24 -3.75
CA SER A 58 4.19 9.10 -3.94
C SER A 58 4.51 9.31 -5.42
N SER A 59 4.36 8.27 -6.26
CA SER A 59 4.51 8.37 -7.71
C SER A 59 3.47 9.28 -8.34
N HIS A 60 2.19 9.13 -7.95
CA HIS A 60 1.11 9.99 -8.43
C HIS A 60 1.31 11.45 -7.98
N ALA A 61 1.71 11.69 -6.72
CA ALA A 61 1.97 13.03 -6.22
C ALA A 61 3.16 13.71 -6.92
N THR A 62 4.28 13.00 -7.08
CA THR A 62 5.52 13.52 -7.66
C THR A 62 5.43 13.72 -9.16
N TYR A 63 4.98 12.70 -9.91
CA TYR A 63 5.06 12.71 -11.37
C TYR A 63 3.81 13.25 -12.06
N ILE A 64 2.63 13.02 -11.49
CA ILE A 64 1.37 13.45 -12.11
C ILE A 64 0.95 14.81 -11.58
N LYS A 65 0.90 14.96 -10.25
CA LYS A 65 0.47 16.22 -9.63
C LYS A 65 1.57 17.25 -9.45
N LYS A 66 2.85 16.85 -9.59
CA LYS A 66 4.03 17.70 -9.38
C LYS A 66 3.94 18.48 -8.05
N GLN A 67 3.44 17.83 -7.00
CA GLN A 67 3.31 18.46 -5.69
C GLN A 67 4.68 18.46 -5.00
N PRO A 68 5.24 19.63 -4.64
CA PRO A 68 6.44 19.70 -3.84
C PRO A 68 6.08 19.34 -2.40
N THR A 69 6.40 18.12 -1.99
CA THR A 69 6.19 17.63 -0.63
C THR A 69 7.42 16.86 -0.19
N GLU A 70 8.00 17.24 0.96
CA GLU A 70 9.16 16.54 1.54
C GLU A 70 8.88 15.05 1.81
N THR A 71 7.63 14.72 2.14
CA THR A 71 7.20 13.36 2.49
C THR A 71 6.87 12.45 1.31
N LEU A 72 6.58 13.02 0.13
CA LEU A 72 6.31 12.29 -1.11
C LEU A 72 7.33 12.72 -2.17
N SER A 73 8.60 12.45 -1.87
CA SER A 73 9.74 12.75 -2.73
C SER A 73 10.11 11.58 -3.64
N LYS A 74 11.05 11.81 -4.57
CA LYS A 74 11.65 10.73 -5.38
C LYS A 74 12.32 9.67 -4.51
N ASP A 75 12.90 10.05 -3.38
CA ASP A 75 13.56 9.11 -2.46
C ASP A 75 12.55 8.19 -1.80
N CYS A 76 11.36 8.72 -1.45
CA CYS A 76 10.24 7.93 -0.95
C CYS A 76 9.75 6.91 -1.98
N ILE A 77 9.71 7.28 -3.26
CA ILE A 77 9.36 6.37 -4.36
C ILE A 77 10.39 5.25 -4.45
N TRP A 78 11.68 5.57 -4.51
CA TRP A 78 12.75 4.58 -4.60
C TRP A 78 12.77 3.63 -3.40
N PHE A 79 12.66 4.17 -2.18
CA PHE A 79 12.61 3.35 -0.97
C PHE A 79 11.44 2.37 -0.99
N ASN A 80 10.22 2.84 -1.29
CA ASN A 80 9.06 1.97 -1.35
C ASN A 80 9.16 0.95 -2.50
N ALA A 81 9.75 1.31 -3.64
CA ALA A 81 9.99 0.38 -4.75
C ALA A 81 10.97 -0.75 -4.34
N VAL A 82 12.06 -0.41 -3.65
CA VAL A 82 13.00 -1.39 -3.10
C VAL A 82 12.31 -2.31 -2.11
N MET A 83 11.54 -1.76 -1.17
CA MET A 83 10.80 -2.55 -0.18
C MET A 83 9.78 -3.49 -0.83
N VAL A 84 9.02 -3.03 -1.83
CA VAL A 84 8.13 -3.89 -2.63
C VAL A 84 8.91 -5.04 -3.26
N GLY A 85 10.07 -4.76 -3.88
CA GLY A 85 10.93 -5.79 -4.45
C GLY A 85 11.39 -6.83 -3.42
N LEU A 86 11.86 -6.38 -2.26
CA LEU A 86 12.29 -7.26 -1.17
C LEU A 86 11.15 -8.15 -0.64
N TYR A 87 9.96 -7.59 -0.43
CA TYR A 87 8.81 -8.37 0.01
C TYR A 87 8.30 -9.34 -1.05
N LEU A 88 8.39 -9.00 -2.35
CA LEU A 88 8.09 -9.95 -3.42
C LEU A 88 9.08 -11.12 -3.41
N ILE A 89 10.39 -10.85 -3.30
CA ILE A 89 11.42 -11.89 -3.19
C ILE A 89 11.12 -12.81 -2.00
N LEU A 90 10.83 -12.23 -0.83
CA LEU A 90 10.50 -12.99 0.37
C LEU A 90 9.22 -13.82 0.19
N PHE A 91 8.19 -13.25 -0.45
CA PHE A 91 6.94 -13.96 -0.75
C PHE A 91 7.19 -15.20 -1.64
N PHE A 92 8.04 -15.08 -2.67
CA PHE A 92 8.41 -16.22 -3.51
C PHE A 92 9.29 -17.21 -2.75
N PHE A 93 10.24 -16.76 -1.94
CA PHE A 93 11.07 -17.65 -1.13
C PHE A 93 10.22 -18.51 -0.18
N LEU A 94 9.23 -17.90 0.51
CA LEU A 94 8.31 -18.62 1.38
C LEU A 94 7.37 -19.60 0.66
N LYS A 95 7.21 -19.47 -0.66
CA LYS A 95 6.44 -20.42 -1.49
C LYS A 95 7.25 -21.67 -1.86
N TYR A 96 8.55 -21.52 -2.05
CA TYR A 96 9.42 -22.59 -2.58
C TYR A 96 10.39 -23.20 -1.58
N GLY A 97 10.58 -22.57 -0.40
CA GLY A 97 11.38 -23.10 0.71
C GLY A 97 10.57 -23.79 1.79
#